data_AF-A0A946UA71-F1
#
_entry.id   AF-A0A946UA71-F1
#
_cell.length_a   1.000
_cell.length_b   1.000
_cell.length_c   1.000
_cell.angle_alpha   90.00
_cell.angle_beta   90.00
_cell.angle_gamma   90.00
#
_symmetry.space_group_name_H-M   'P 1'
#
loop_
_entity.id
_entity.type
_entity.pdbx_description
1 polymer ?
#
loop_
_entity_poly.entity_id
_entity_poly.type
_entity_poly.pdbx_seq_one_letter_code
_entity_poly.pdbx_strand_id
1 'polypeptide(L)'
;MTLDDMVRLHGSWLEAGTTEGPVISSRIRLARNLEDYCFPGWASEEENHAVWKQTAAIFKDMDSPFMNWSMSDTSALDKEILFERHLISQELA
;
A
#
# COMPACT_ATOMS: atom_id res chain seq x y z
N MET A 1 -14.24 3.41 3.10
CA MET A 1 -14.02 1.96 3.08
C MET A 1 -13.10 1.65 4.24
N THR A 2 -13.44 0.71 5.11
CA THR A 2 -12.57 0.22 6.20
C THR A 2 -11.91 -1.09 5.77
N LEU A 3 -10.95 -1.60 6.55
CA LEU A 3 -10.38 -2.91 6.26
C LEU A 3 -11.44 -4.02 6.37
N ASP A 4 -12.39 -3.88 7.30
CA ASP A 4 -13.55 -4.77 7.43
C ASP A 4 -14.42 -4.80 6.17
N ASP A 5 -14.62 -3.65 5.52
CA ASP A 5 -15.32 -3.59 4.24
C ASP A 5 -14.56 -4.37 3.17
N MET A 6 -13.23 -4.24 3.16
CA MET A 6 -12.40 -4.98 2.22
C MET A 6 -12.56 -6.48 2.47
N VAL A 7 -12.52 -6.98 3.71
CA VAL A 7 -12.67 -8.42 4.05
C VAL A 7 -13.93 -9.03 3.42
N ARG A 8 -15.01 -8.27 3.31
CA ARG A 8 -16.29 -8.72 2.73
C ARG A 8 -16.29 -8.79 1.20
N LEU A 9 -15.33 -8.15 0.54
CA LEU A 9 -15.19 -8.12 -0.91
C LEU A 9 -14.06 -9.05 -1.36
N HIS A 10 -14.22 -9.66 -2.54
CA HIS A 10 -13.12 -10.35 -3.20
C HIS A 10 -12.02 -9.33 -3.56
N GLY A 11 -10.75 -9.75 -3.48
CA GLY A 11 -9.66 -8.88 -3.91
C GLY A 11 -9.80 -8.58 -5.41
N SER A 12 -9.63 -7.33 -5.81
CA SER A 12 -9.81 -6.90 -7.21
C SER A 12 -8.92 -7.66 -8.20
N TRP A 13 -7.81 -8.23 -7.75
CA TRP A 13 -6.93 -9.10 -8.54
C TRP A 13 -7.53 -10.48 -8.87
N LEU A 14 -8.65 -10.85 -8.26
CA LEU A 14 -9.38 -12.11 -8.48
C LEU A 14 -10.66 -11.93 -9.31
N GLU A 15 -10.93 -10.73 -9.81
CA GLU A 15 -12.16 -10.43 -10.58
C GLU A 15 -12.11 -10.90 -12.05
N ALA A 16 -11.03 -11.56 -12.47
CA ALA A 16 -10.87 -12.05 -13.84
C ALA A 16 -12.01 -13.01 -14.22
N GLY A 17 -12.73 -12.69 -15.30
CA GLY A 17 -13.87 -13.45 -15.79
C GLY A 17 -13.46 -14.76 -16.45
N THR A 18 -14.41 -15.69 -16.61
CA THR A 18 -14.18 -17.01 -17.26
C THR A 18 -13.72 -16.92 -18.71
N THR A 19 -13.83 -15.75 -19.33
CA THR A 19 -13.41 -15.46 -20.70
C THR A 19 -11.97 -14.92 -20.81
N GLU A 20 -11.29 -14.64 -19.70
CA GLU A 20 -10.02 -13.89 -19.68
C GLU A 20 -8.74 -14.75 -19.76
N GLY A 21 -8.86 -16.04 -20.06
CA GLY A 21 -7.69 -16.94 -20.21
C GLY A 21 -7.03 -17.29 -18.87
N PRO A 22 -5.79 -17.84 -18.85
CA PRO A 22 -5.18 -18.38 -17.64
C PRO A 22 -4.54 -17.32 -16.72
N VAL A 23 -4.52 -16.04 -17.12
CA VAL A 23 -3.84 -14.97 -16.38
C VAL A 23 -4.77 -14.43 -15.29
N ILE A 24 -4.33 -14.51 -14.03
CA ILE A 24 -5.15 -14.06 -12.89
C ILE A 24 -5.07 -12.53 -12.73
N SER A 25 -3.87 -11.96 -12.76
CA SER A 25 -3.68 -10.50 -12.66
C SER A 25 -2.36 -10.05 -13.29
N SER A 26 -2.28 -8.75 -13.61
CA SER A 26 -1.06 -8.07 -14.04
C SER A 26 -0.76 -6.91 -13.09
N ARG A 27 0.49 -6.74 -12.66
CA ARG A 27 0.88 -5.72 -11.66
C ARG A 27 2.18 -5.03 -12.06
N ILE A 28 2.18 -3.69 -12.03
CA ILE A 28 3.35 -2.84 -12.28
C ILE A 28 3.69 -2.09 -10.99
N ARG A 29 4.99 -2.04 -10.63
CA ARG A 29 5.50 -1.30 -9.48
C ARG A 29 6.62 -0.35 -9.92
N LEU A 30 6.56 0.89 -9.47
CA LEU A 30 7.59 1.92 -9.74
C LEU A 30 8.21 2.36 -8.42
N ALA A 31 9.45 1.96 -8.16
CA ALA A 31 10.20 2.39 -6.98
C ALA A 31 10.88 3.74 -7.23
N ARG A 32 10.81 4.66 -6.26
CA ARG A 32 11.43 5.99 -6.27
C ARG A 32 11.98 6.31 -4.89
N ASN A 33 13.03 7.11 -4.83
CA ASN A 33 13.54 7.73 -3.60
C ASN A 33 13.38 9.24 -3.77
N LEU A 34 13.11 9.95 -2.67
CA LEU A 34 13.05 11.41 -2.68
C LEU A 34 14.46 12.00 -2.56
N GLU A 35 14.69 13.12 -3.23
CA GLU A 35 15.90 13.92 -3.01
C GLU A 35 15.97 14.43 -1.57
N ASP A 36 17.17 14.76 -1.10
CA ASP A 36 17.44 15.27 0.26
C ASP A 36 17.18 14.29 1.42
N TYR A 37 16.82 13.04 1.13
CA TYR A 37 16.66 11.98 2.14
C TYR A 37 17.64 10.82 1.93
N CYS A 38 18.09 10.22 3.04
CA CYS A 38 18.85 8.98 2.99
C CYS A 38 18.02 7.81 2.44
N PHE A 39 18.69 6.81 1.87
CA PHE A 39 18.01 5.55 1.49
C PHE A 39 17.41 4.86 2.73
N PRO A 40 16.31 4.09 2.61
CA PRO A 40 15.57 3.54 3.76
C PRO A 40 16.40 2.75 4.76
N GLY A 41 17.46 2.06 4.32
CA GLY A 41 18.35 1.29 5.22
C GLY A 41 19.34 2.14 6.03
N TRP A 42 19.50 3.41 5.69
CA TRP A 42 20.39 4.38 6.36
C TRP A 42 19.64 5.56 6.98
N ALA A 43 18.39 5.78 6.57
CA ALA A 43 17.55 6.86 7.08
C ALA A 43 17.20 6.64 8.56
N SER A 44 17.17 7.74 9.32
CA SER A 44 16.65 7.72 10.69
C SER A 44 15.13 7.51 10.70
N GLU A 45 14.57 7.19 11.86
CA GLU A 45 13.12 7.10 12.02
C GLU A 45 12.43 8.44 11.72
N GLU A 46 13.06 9.55 12.12
CA GLU A 46 12.57 10.90 11.83
C GLU A 46 12.59 11.23 10.34
N GLU A 47 13.64 10.84 9.61
CA GLU A 47 13.71 11.00 8.15
C GLU A 47 12.61 10.18 7.46
N ASN A 48 12.46 8.90 7.83
CA ASN A 48 11.40 8.04 7.29
C ASN A 48 10.01 8.63 7.57
N HIS A 49 9.79 9.17 8.76
CA HIS A 49 8.53 9.81 9.13
C HIS A 49 8.30 11.14 8.38
N ALA A 50 9.37 11.89 8.08
CA ALA A 50 9.29 13.10 7.27
C ALA A 50 8.90 12.78 5.82
N VAL A 51 9.53 11.75 5.21
CA VAL A 51 9.15 11.23 3.88
C VAL A 51 7.68 10.80 3.86
N TRP A 52 7.22 10.06 4.88
CA TRP A 52 5.82 9.68 5.01
C TRP A 52 4.89 10.89 5.06
N LYS A 53 5.17 11.88 5.92
CA LYS A 53 4.35 13.09 6.04
C LYS A 53 4.28 13.88 4.74
N GLN A 54 5.42 14.08 4.08
CA GLN A 54 5.49 14.81 2.82
C GLN A 54 4.68 14.11 1.72
N THR A 55 4.84 12.79 1.59
CA THR A 55 4.13 12.00 0.58
C THR A 55 2.63 11.93 0.87
N ALA A 56 2.23 11.67 2.11
CA ALA A 56 0.82 11.62 2.51
C ALA A 56 0.09 12.94 2.27
N ALA A 57 0.77 14.08 2.46
CA ALA A 57 0.20 15.40 2.22
C ALA A 57 -0.19 15.61 0.74
N ILE A 58 0.58 15.08 -0.22
CA ILE A 58 0.28 15.20 -1.65
C ILE A 58 -1.08 14.58 -2.00
N PHE A 59 -1.40 13.45 -1.39
CA PHE A 59 -2.65 12.74 -1.67
C PHE A 59 -3.87 13.33 -0.96
N LYS A 60 -3.67 14.26 -0.03
CA LYS A 60 -4.77 14.90 0.71
C LYS A 60 -5.61 15.82 -0.16
N ASP A 61 -4.99 16.45 -1.15
CA ASP A 61 -5.62 17.42 -2.06
C ASP A 61 -6.14 16.78 -3.35
N MET A 62 -6.13 15.44 -3.45
CA MET A 62 -6.66 14.73 -4.60
C MET A 62 -8.18 14.58 -4.51
N ASP A 63 -8.86 14.86 -5.63
CA ASP A 63 -10.31 14.64 -5.77
C ASP A 63 -10.70 13.16 -5.74
N SER A 64 -9.74 12.27 -6.01
CA SER A 64 -9.95 10.82 -5.99
C SER A 64 -9.82 10.26 -4.58
N PRO A 65 -10.67 9.31 -4.17
CA PRO A 65 -10.58 8.69 -2.86
C PRO A 65 -9.24 7.98 -2.71
N PHE A 66 -8.44 8.43 -1.75
CA PHE A 66 -7.16 7.82 -1.40
C PHE A 66 -7.19 7.39 0.07
N MET A 67 -6.66 6.21 0.35
CA MET A 67 -6.53 5.67 1.70
C MET A 67 -5.06 5.57 2.07
N ASN A 68 -4.72 6.08 3.25
CA ASN A 68 -3.41 5.90 3.86
C ASN A 68 -3.55 5.05 5.13
N TRP A 69 -2.55 4.19 5.38
CA TRP A 69 -2.45 3.41 6.60
C TRP A 69 -1.07 3.62 7.20
N SER A 70 -1.05 4.05 8.46
CA SER A 70 0.17 4.12 9.25
C SER A 70 0.54 2.71 9.74
N MET A 71 1.65 2.14 9.25
CA MET A 71 2.06 0.79 9.61
C MET A 71 2.50 0.67 11.09
N SER A 72 2.80 1.79 11.76
CA SER A 72 3.02 1.79 13.22
C SER A 72 1.74 1.56 14.00
N ASP A 73 0.60 2.00 13.45
CA ASP A 73 -0.70 2.01 14.13
C ASP A 73 -1.63 0.90 13.61
N THR A 74 -1.18 0.12 12.62
CA THR A 74 -1.92 -0.98 12.02
C THR A 74 -1.63 -2.27 12.77
N SER A 75 -2.68 -3.01 13.15
CA SER A 75 -2.53 -4.27 13.89
C SER A 75 -1.84 -5.34 13.03
N ALA A 76 -1.16 -6.31 13.67
CA ALA A 76 -0.49 -7.39 12.93
C ALA A 76 -1.44 -8.15 11.99
N LEU A 77 -2.66 -8.43 12.44
CA LEU A 77 -3.69 -9.09 11.63
C LEU A 77 -4.07 -8.25 10.40
N ASP A 78 -4.22 -6.95 10.57
CA ASP A 78 -4.58 -6.06 9.48
C ASP A 78 -3.47 -5.98 8.42
N LYS A 79 -2.21 -6.01 8.85
CA LYS A 79 -1.06 -6.06 7.93
C LYS A 79 -1.02 -7.36 7.13
N GLU A 80 -1.32 -8.50 7.76
CA GLU A 80 -1.45 -9.78 7.07
C GLU A 80 -2.55 -9.73 6.00
N ILE A 81 -3.71 -9.14 6.32
CA ILE A 81 -4.80 -8.95 5.34
C ILE A 81 -4.34 -8.10 4.15
N LEU A 82 -3.60 -7.00 4.39
CA LEU A 82 -3.08 -6.14 3.32
C LEU A 82 -2.06 -6.90 2.44
N PHE A 83 -1.23 -7.75 3.04
CA PHE A 83 -0.26 -8.58 2.35
C PHE A 83 -0.93 -9.65 1.48
N GLU A 84 -1.86 -10.43 2.04
CA GLU A 84 -2.63 -11.46 1.31
C GLU A 84 -3.47 -10.87 0.18
N ARG A 85 -3.90 -9.61 0.32
CA ARG A 85 -4.55 -8.86 -0.75
C ARG A 85 -3.62 -8.29 -1.80
N HIS A 86 -2.32 -8.57 -1.70
CA HIS A 86 -1.29 -8.13 -2.65
C HIS A 86 -1.15 -6.59 -2.73
N LEU A 87 -1.58 -5.86 -1.68
CA LEU A 87 -1.55 -4.40 -1.59
C LEU A 87 -0.21 -3.87 -1.08
N ILE A 88 0.38 -4.56 -0.11
CA ILE A 88 1.71 -4.27 0.42
C ILE A 88 2.70 -5.40 0.12
N SER A 89 3.99 -5.17 0.33
CA SER A 89 5.00 -6.24 0.27
C SER A 89 5.17 -6.90 1.63
N GLN A 90 5.82 -8.07 1.65
CA GLN A 90 6.07 -8.80 2.89
C GLN A 90 7.00 -8.02 3.82
N GLU A 91 7.96 -7.28 3.27
CA GLU A 91 8.92 -6.48 4.02
C GLU A 91 8.28 -5.27 4.71
N LEU A 92 7.08 -4.87 4.27
CA LEU A 92 6.34 -3.74 4.83
C LEU A 92 5.31 -4.16 5.90
N ALA A 93 4.91 -5.43 5.93
CA ALA A 93 4.02 -5.99 6.92
C ALA A 93 4.75 -6.17 8.28
#